data_AF-A0A8T4ZJJ8-F1
#
_entry.id   AF-A0A8T4ZJJ8-F1
#
_cell.length_a   1.000
_cell.length_b   1.000
_cell.length_c   1.000
_cell.angle_alpha   90.00
_cell.angle_beta   90.00
_cell.angle_gamma   90.00
#
_symmetry.space_group_name_H-M   'P 1'
#
loop_
_entity.id
_entity.type
_entity.pdbx_description
1 polymer ?
#
loop_
_entity_poly.entity_id
_entity_poly.type
_entity_poly.pdbx_seq_one_letter_code
_entity_poly.pdbx_strand_id
1 'polypeptide(L)'
;PAETLDLVIVAADWGYGRRTGWLSNYHLAARDGEDYAMIGKTFKGLTDEEFSWMTNRLQELKIGEIEATVYVKPEIVVEVDFNEIQRSPHYTSGFALRFARIKRIRTDKGPGDADKLESVKELYDKQFAYKSKIDL
;
A
#
# COMPACT_ATOMS: atom_id res chain seq x y z
N PRO A 1 -7.66 -11.63 -14.86
CA PRO A 1 -7.85 -11.25 -13.43
C PRO A 1 -7.11 -9.94 -13.18
N ALA A 2 -7.67 -9.00 -12.41
CA ALA A 2 -6.87 -7.86 -11.95
C ALA A 2 -5.74 -8.39 -11.05
N GLU A 3 -4.50 -7.96 -11.29
CA GLU A 3 -3.39 -8.34 -10.42
C GLU A 3 -3.51 -7.59 -9.10
N THR A 4 -3.33 -8.32 -8.00
CA THR A 4 -3.35 -7.77 -6.65
C THR A 4 -2.06 -8.08 -5.90
N LEU A 5 -1.77 -7.25 -4.92
CA LEU A 5 -0.72 -7.46 -3.94
C LEU A 5 -1.31 -7.33 -2.53
N ASP A 6 -0.89 -8.19 -1.62
CA ASP A 6 -1.14 -8.04 -0.19
C ASP A 6 -0.02 -7.21 0.44
N LEU A 7 -0.35 -6.00 0.88
CA LEU A 7 0.63 -4.99 1.33
C LEU A 7 0.35 -4.55 2.75
N VAL A 8 1.41 -4.13 3.45
CA VAL A 8 1.30 -3.62 4.82
C VAL A 8 1.12 -2.10 4.82
N ILE A 9 0.26 -1.61 5.71
CA ILE A 9 0.18 -0.18 6.02
C ILE A 9 1.23 0.16 7.08
N VAL A 10 2.18 1.03 6.72
CA VAL A 10 3.27 1.47 7.63
C VAL A 10 3.07 2.89 8.17
N ALA A 11 2.22 3.67 7.50
CA ALA A 11 1.83 5.01 7.91
C ALA A 11 0.53 5.42 7.21
N ALA A 12 -0.09 6.50 7.67
CA ALA A 12 -1.21 7.14 6.99
C ALA A 12 -1.19 8.66 7.19
N ASP A 13 -1.62 9.41 6.17
CA ASP A 13 -1.78 10.86 6.28
C ASP A 13 -3.22 11.20 6.69
N TRP A 14 -3.37 12.21 7.55
CA TRP A 14 -4.68 12.83 7.83
C TRP A 14 -5.29 13.40 6.55
N GLY A 15 -6.57 13.10 6.36
CA GLY A 15 -7.34 13.61 5.24
C GLY A 15 -7.65 15.11 5.37
N TYR A 16 -7.94 15.72 4.23
CA TYR A 16 -8.40 17.10 4.12
C TYR A 16 -9.77 17.16 3.45
N GLY A 17 -10.46 18.31 3.57
CA GLY A 17 -11.79 18.51 2.97
C GLY A 17 -12.81 17.51 3.52
N ARG A 18 -13.47 16.73 2.65
CA ARG A 18 -14.48 15.74 3.04
C ARG A 18 -13.95 14.61 3.94
N ARG A 19 -12.63 14.45 4.03
CA ARG A 19 -11.97 13.39 4.81
C ARG A 19 -11.25 13.92 6.04
N THR A 20 -11.52 15.18 6.40
CA THR A 20 -11.02 15.75 7.65
C THR A 20 -11.47 14.86 8.81
N GLY A 21 -10.53 14.49 9.68
CA GLY A 21 -10.78 13.59 10.81
C GLY A 21 -10.57 12.11 10.51
N TRP A 22 -10.22 11.73 9.27
CA TRP A 22 -9.85 10.36 8.92
C TRP A 22 -8.39 10.26 8.48
N LEU A 23 -7.69 9.23 8.95
CA LEU A 23 -6.46 8.76 8.33
C LEU A 23 -6.84 8.08 7.03
N SER A 24 -6.53 8.71 5.89
CA SER A 24 -7.17 8.34 4.63
C SER A 24 -6.25 8.21 3.42
N ASN A 25 -4.95 8.53 3.57
CA ASN A 25 -3.94 8.26 2.56
C ASN A 25 -2.92 7.27 3.12
N TYR A 26 -3.09 5.99 2.79
CA TYR A 26 -2.34 4.89 3.39
C TYR A 26 -1.02 4.67 2.65
N HIS A 27 0.06 4.54 3.42
CA HIS A 27 1.40 4.25 2.93
C HIS A 27 1.58 2.74 2.83
N LEU A 28 1.69 2.24 1.59
CA LEU A 28 1.70 0.83 1.28
C LEU A 28 3.13 0.33 1.10
N ALA A 29 3.48 -0.73 1.82
CA ALA A 29 4.80 -1.34 1.76
C ALA A 29 4.74 -2.85 1.49
N ALA A 30 5.68 -3.34 0.69
CA ALA A 30 5.97 -4.75 0.54
C ALA A 30 7.04 -5.16 1.57
N ARG A 31 7.14 -6.44 1.89
CA ARG A 31 8.22 -6.94 2.75
C ARG A 31 9.57 -6.89 2.04
N ASP A 32 10.61 -6.50 2.76
CA ASP A 32 11.99 -6.47 2.27
C ASP A 32 12.91 -7.00 3.37
N GLY A 33 13.22 -8.30 3.31
CA GLY A 33 13.86 -9.01 4.43
C GLY A 33 13.01 -8.97 5.71
N GLU A 34 13.58 -8.39 6.77
CA GLU A 34 12.92 -8.17 8.07
C GLU A 34 12.21 -6.80 8.15
N ASP A 35 12.39 -5.96 7.13
CA ASP A 35 11.84 -4.60 7.04
C ASP A 35 10.68 -4.51 6.02
N TYR A 36 10.19 -3.29 5.79
CA TYR A 36 9.12 -3.00 4.84
C TYR A 36 9.54 -1.86 3.90
N ALA A 37 9.49 -2.12 2.60
CA ALA A 37 9.83 -1.17 1.56
C ALA A 37 8.57 -0.54 0.96
N MET A 38 8.46 0.78 1.07
CA MET A 38 7.36 1.55 0.52
C MET A 38 7.29 1.42 -1.00
N ILE A 39 6.08 1.17 -1.53
CA ILE A 39 5.82 1.07 -2.98
C ILE A 39 4.64 1.94 -3.43
N GLY A 40 4.10 2.78 -2.57
CA GLY A 40 3.07 3.72 -2.96
C GLY A 40 2.23 4.24 -1.82
N LYS A 41 1.29 5.11 -2.17
CA LYS A 41 0.20 5.50 -1.29
C LYS A 41 -1.13 5.32 -2.00
N THR A 42 -2.19 5.06 -1.24
CA THR A 42 -3.55 5.12 -1.79
C THR A 42 -4.56 5.64 -0.78
N PHE A 43 -5.57 6.31 -1.32
CA PHE A 43 -6.73 6.80 -0.59
C PHE A 43 -8.05 6.26 -1.17
N LYS A 44 -7.97 5.27 -2.06
CA LYS A 44 -9.12 4.71 -2.78
C LYS A 44 -9.44 3.32 -2.25
N GLY A 45 -10.74 3.00 -2.27
CA GLY A 45 -11.21 1.63 -2.11
C GLY A 45 -11.91 1.31 -0.80
N LEU A 46 -11.82 2.20 0.19
CA LEU A 46 -12.56 2.07 1.44
C LEU A 46 -13.85 2.89 1.41
N THR A 47 -14.86 2.37 2.09
CA THR A 47 -16.10 3.05 2.48
C THR A 47 -15.86 3.99 3.67
N ASP A 48 -16.82 4.85 3.99
CA ASP A 48 -16.72 5.79 5.11
C ASP A 48 -16.67 5.05 6.48
N GLU A 49 -17.39 3.93 6.60
CA GLU A 49 -17.33 3.05 7.76
C GLU A 49 -15.93 2.42 7.91
N GLU A 50 -15.35 1.94 6.82
CA GLU A 50 -13.99 1.40 6.82
C GLU A 50 -12.93 2.47 7.09
N PHE A 51 -13.09 3.71 6.60
CA PHE A 51 -12.21 4.83 6.97
C PHE A 51 -12.26 5.11 8.47
N SER A 52 -13.44 5.08 9.06
CA SER A 52 -13.63 5.31 10.49
C SER A 52 -12.98 4.19 11.33
N TRP A 53 -13.22 2.93 10.95
CA TRP A 53 -12.57 1.78 11.58
C TRP A 53 -11.04 1.83 11.44
N MET A 54 -10.54 2.08 10.23
CA MET A 54 -9.11 2.11 9.93
C MET A 54 -8.42 3.24 10.69
N THR A 55 -9.07 4.41 10.79
CA THR A 55 -8.55 5.54 11.57
C THR A 55 -8.35 5.16 13.03
N ASN A 56 -9.36 4.55 13.66
CA ASN A 56 -9.25 4.11 15.05
C ASN A 56 -8.16 3.05 15.23
N ARG A 57 -8.12 2.04 14.35
CA ARG A 57 -7.14 0.97 14.43
C ARG A 57 -5.70 1.47 14.24
N LEU A 58 -5.47 2.36 13.28
CA LEU A 58 -4.15 2.95 13.05
C LEU A 58 -3.71 3.84 14.22
N GLN A 59 -4.64 4.53 14.88
CA GLN A 59 -4.34 5.31 16.08
C GLN A 59 -3.91 4.43 17.26
N GLU A 60 -4.50 3.24 17.42
CA GLU A 60 -4.04 2.25 18.41
C GLU A 60 -2.63 1.72 18.10
N LEU A 61 -2.29 1.62 16.82
CA LEU A 61 -0.99 1.12 16.34
C LEU A 61 0.08 2.20 16.21
N LYS A 62 -0.27 3.46 16.49
CA LYS A 62 0.62 4.60 16.33
C LYS A 62 1.91 4.43 17.13
N ILE A 63 3.03 4.63 16.45
CA ILE A 63 4.38 4.69 17.04
C ILE A 63 4.98 6.09 16.99
N GLY A 64 4.40 6.98 16.19
CA GLY A 64 4.84 8.37 16.08
C GLY A 64 3.94 9.15 15.13
N GLU A 65 4.03 10.48 15.19
CA GLU A 65 3.35 11.37 14.26
C GLU A 65 4.26 12.57 13.99
N ILE A 66 4.42 12.89 12.71
CA ILE A 66 5.21 14.03 12.24
C ILE A 66 4.34 14.77 11.23
N GLU A 67 4.15 16.06 11.46
CA GLU A 67 3.22 16.90 10.70
C GLU A 67 1.82 16.28 10.62
N ALA A 68 1.37 15.89 9.43
CA ALA A 68 0.08 15.25 9.19
C ALA A 68 0.18 13.73 8.95
N THR A 69 1.35 13.13 9.17
CA THR A 69 1.62 11.71 8.93
C THR A 69 1.70 10.94 10.25
N VAL A 70 0.85 9.93 10.41
CA VAL A 70 0.88 9.00 11.53
C VAL A 70 1.63 7.74 11.10
N TYR A 71 2.73 7.43 11.78
CA TYR A 71 3.50 6.20 11.60
C TYR A 71 2.98 5.14 12.55
N VAL A 72 2.84 3.91 12.06
CA VAL A 72 2.21 2.81 12.81
C VAL A 72 3.08 1.57 12.86
N LYS A 73 2.82 0.68 13.81
CA LYS A 73 3.33 -0.69 13.75
C LYS A 73 2.79 -1.38 12.49
N PRO A 74 3.64 -2.09 11.73
CA PRO A 74 3.24 -2.77 10.49
C PRO A 74 2.42 -4.02 10.80
N GLU A 75 1.14 -3.85 11.15
CA GLU A 75 0.24 -4.97 11.53
C GLU A 75 -0.94 -5.14 10.57
N ILE A 76 -1.36 -4.10 9.86
CA ILE A 76 -2.52 -4.15 8.97
C ILE A 76 -2.09 -4.54 7.56
N VAL A 77 -2.61 -5.65 7.06
CA VAL A 77 -2.47 -6.08 5.67
C VAL A 77 -3.72 -5.72 4.87
N VAL A 78 -3.53 -5.22 3.65
CA VAL A 78 -4.59 -4.90 2.69
C VAL A 78 -4.32 -5.54 1.34
N GLU A 79 -5.36 -6.07 0.71
CA GLU A 79 -5.29 -6.50 -0.69
C GLU A 79 -5.46 -5.27 -1.58
N VAL A 80 -4.53 -5.04 -2.48
CA VAL A 80 -4.46 -3.82 -3.30
C VAL A 80 -4.52 -4.20 -4.77
N ASP A 81 -5.56 -3.73 -5.46
CA ASP A 81 -5.61 -3.72 -6.92
C ASP A 81 -4.73 -2.58 -7.46
N PHE A 82 -4.05 -2.80 -8.59
CA PHE A 82 -3.28 -1.78 -9.29
C PHE A 82 -3.32 -2.02 -10.81
N ASN A 83 -3.01 -0.98 -11.58
CA ASN A 83 -2.97 -1.09 -13.05
C ASN A 83 -1.57 -1.45 -13.55
N GLU A 84 -0.54 -0.85 -12.96
CA GLU A 84 0.85 -1.12 -13.33
C GLU A 84 1.83 -0.80 -12.22
N ILE A 85 3.01 -1.38 -12.35
CA ILE A 85 4.20 -1.11 -11.56
C ILE A 85 5.15 -0.31 -12.43
N GLN A 86 5.73 0.74 -11.88
CA GLN A 86 6.73 1.57 -12.56
C GLN A 86 7.99 1.69 -11.72
N ARG A 87 9.11 2.04 -12.36
CA ARG A 87 10.29 2.52 -11.62
C ARG A 87 10.01 3.87 -10.96
N SER A 88 10.51 4.06 -9.75
CA SER A 88 10.37 5.31 -9.01
C SER A 88 11.67 5.62 -8.27
N PRO A 89 12.27 6.81 -8.46
CA PRO A 89 13.41 7.25 -7.65
C PRO A 89 12.99 7.75 -6.26
N HIS A 90 11.69 7.95 -6.03
CA HIS A 90 11.16 8.49 -4.76
C HIS A 90 11.00 7.45 -3.67
N TYR A 91 10.99 6.16 -4.02
CA TYR A 91 10.91 5.07 -3.07
C TYR A 91 12.20 4.29 -3.08
N THR A 92 12.70 3.94 -1.89
CA THR A 92 13.91 3.12 -1.73
C THR A 92 13.75 1.74 -2.35
N SER A 93 12.51 1.23 -2.45
CA SER A 93 12.16 0.02 -3.19
C SER A 93 12.51 0.08 -4.68
N GLY A 94 12.65 1.28 -5.25
CA GLY A 94 12.82 1.51 -6.68
C GLY A 94 11.53 1.38 -7.50
N PHE A 95 10.40 1.07 -6.86
CA PHE A 95 9.12 0.81 -7.55
C PHE A 95 7.96 1.64 -6.98
N ALA A 96 6.95 1.88 -7.82
CA ALA A 96 5.70 2.49 -7.40
C ALA A 96 4.49 1.83 -8.08
N LEU A 97 3.40 1.66 -7.33
CA LEU A 97 2.11 1.24 -7.88
C LEU A 97 1.35 2.41 -8.50
N ARG A 98 0.78 2.18 -9.69
CA ARG A 98 -0.12 3.14 -10.36
C ARG A 98 -1.56 2.71 -10.22
N PHE A 99 -2.40 3.70 -9.92
CA PHE A 99 -3.84 3.55 -9.70
C PHE A 99 -4.19 2.54 -8.60
N ALA A 100 -3.31 2.40 -7.60
CA ALA A 100 -3.52 1.55 -6.44
C ALA A 100 -4.85 1.84 -5.75
N ARG A 101 -5.58 0.78 -5.38
CA ARG A 101 -6.85 0.83 -4.66
C ARG A 101 -6.89 -0.33 -3.67
N ILE A 102 -7.27 -0.04 -2.43
CA ILE A 102 -7.55 -1.11 -1.46
C ILE A 102 -8.82 -1.83 -1.91
N LYS A 103 -8.72 -3.12 -2.15
CA LYS A 103 -9.86 -3.98 -2.50
C LYS A 103 -10.56 -4.49 -1.25
N ARG A 104 -9.77 -4.86 -0.22
CA ARG A 104 -10.26 -5.24 1.11
C ARG A 104 -9.14 -5.23 2.14
N ILE A 105 -9.54 -5.18 3.41
CA ILE A 105 -8.66 -5.38 4.56
C ILE A 105 -8.51 -6.90 4.78
N ARG A 106 -7.28 -7.38 4.94
CA ARG A 106 -6.96 -8.81 5.07
C ARG A 106 -6.88 -9.22 6.53
N THR A 107 -8.02 -9.35 7.17
CA THR A 107 -8.12 -9.83 8.56
C THR A 107 -7.67 -11.28 8.75
N ASP A 108 -7.51 -12.02 7.65
CA ASP A 108 -7.00 -13.38 7.58
C ASP A 108 -5.47 -13.48 7.44
N LYS A 109 -4.76 -12.36 7.26
CA LYS A 109 -3.31 -12.32 7.05
C LYS A 109 -2.60 -11.46 8.09
N GLY A 110 -1.45 -11.95 8.54
CA GLY A 110 -0.51 -11.15 9.32
C GLY A 110 0.52 -10.45 8.43
N PRO A 111 1.32 -9.53 8.98
CA PRO A 111 2.34 -8.82 8.21
C PRO A 111 3.41 -9.75 7.62
N GLY A 112 3.65 -10.91 8.23
CA GLY A 112 4.49 -11.99 7.70
C GLY A 112 3.90 -12.73 6.47
N ASP A 113 2.66 -12.45 6.08
CA ASP A 113 1.99 -13.02 4.90
C ASP A 113 1.84 -12.01 3.75
N ALA A 114 2.30 -10.77 3.95
CA ALA A 114 2.34 -9.76 2.90
C ALA A 114 3.33 -10.16 1.80
N ASP A 115 3.08 -9.68 0.59
CA ASP A 115 3.94 -9.91 -0.55
C ASP A 115 5.31 -9.27 -0.36
N LYS A 116 6.33 -9.96 -0.88
CA LYS A 116 7.71 -9.50 -0.82
C LYS A 116 8.02 -8.55 -1.97
N LEU A 117 9.03 -7.71 -1.78
CA LEU A 117 9.52 -6.79 -2.80
C LEU A 117 10.03 -7.55 -4.04
N GLU A 118 10.54 -8.77 -3.88
CA GLU A 118 10.89 -9.63 -5.01
C GLU A 118 9.68 -9.95 -5.89
N SER A 119 8.51 -10.24 -5.29
CA SER A 119 7.27 -10.46 -6.05
C SER A 119 6.88 -9.23 -6.85
N VAL A 120 7.03 -8.03 -6.28
CA VAL A 120 6.78 -6.75 -6.97
C VAL A 120 7.70 -6.61 -8.18
N LYS A 121 8.98 -6.93 -8.03
CA LYS A 121 9.96 -6.89 -9.13
C LYS A 121 9.63 -7.91 -10.24
N GLU A 122 9.25 -9.13 -9.88
CA GLU A 122 8.84 -10.15 -10.84
C GLU A 122 7.61 -9.74 -11.64
N LEU A 123 6.62 -9.11 -10.99
CA LEU A 123 5.44 -8.58 -11.65
C LEU A 123 5.79 -7.43 -12.60
N TYR A 124 6.70 -6.54 -12.19
CA TYR A 124 7.21 -5.48 -13.07
C TYR A 124 7.89 -6.05 -14.32
N ASP A 125 8.79 -7.02 -14.15
CA ASP A 125 9.52 -7.65 -15.25
C ASP A 125 8.55 -8.37 -16.22
N LYS A 126 7.50 -9.02 -15.69
CA LYS A 126 6.42 -9.62 -16.50
C LYS A 126 5.62 -8.57 -17.28
N GLN A 127 5.24 -7.46 -16.65
CA GLN A 127 4.55 -6.35 -17.33
C GLN A 127 5.41 -5.79 -18.48
N PHE A 128 6.70 -5.58 -18.23
CA PHE A 128 7.62 -5.03 -19.23
C PHE A 128 7.79 -5.99 -20.41
N ALA A 129 8.06 -7.27 -20.14
CA ALA A 129 8.21 -8.30 -21.17
C ALA A 129 6.93 -8.47 -22.02
N TYR A 130 5.75 -8.32 -21.41
CA TYR A 130 4.47 -8.37 -22.13
C TYR A 130 4.28 -7.14 -23.04
N LYS A 131 4.55 -5.92 -22.54
CA LYS A 131 4.48 -4.69 -23.35
C LYS A 131 5.44 -4.75 -24.54
N SER A 132 6.69 -5.18 -24.33
CA SER A 132 7.67 -5.33 -25.42
C SER A 132 7.27 -6.36 -26.49
N LYS A 133 6.43 -7.35 -26.17
CA LYS A 133 5.93 -8.33 -27.16
C LYS A 133 4.71 -7.83 -27.96
N ILE A 134 3.97 -6.86 -27.44
CA ILE A 134 2.82 -6.25 -28.13
C ILE A 134 3.27 -5.13 -29.05
N ASP A 135 4.35 -4.43 -28.68
CA ASP A 135 4.95 -3.36 -29.48
C ASP A 135 5.81 -3.88 -30.68
N LEU A 136 5.79 -5.20 -30.94
CA LEU A 136 6.44 -5.90 -32.06
C LEU A 136 5.39 -6.57 -32.96
#